data_AF-A0A7C4M8N6-F1
#
_entry.id   AF-A0A7C4M8N6-F1
#
_cell.length_a   1.000
_cell.length_b   1.000
_cell.length_c   1.000
_cell.angle_alpha   90.00
_cell.angle_beta   90.00
_cell.angle_gamma   90.00
#
_symmetry.space_group_name_H-M   'P 1'
#
loop_
_entity.id
_entity.type
_entity.pdbx_description
1 polymer ?
#
loop_
_entity_poly.entity_id
_entity_poly.type
_entity_poly.pdbx_seq_one_letter_code
_entity_poly.pdbx_strand_id
1 'polypeptide(L)'
;MPVNEGGVTYSAFRVTDFFFNVSYRGKWYSAFWVVNETMWSVERPDPNDVEAYFRYRYSTDNWLILDSNGKIVDDVNDYCRIAFAAETAIRGMSLYGDPKNGRGQLQSFGSPFRELAGYAIAAETCRTIGSVASGMVGGIILGYVTPSLTVESMAEALVKGVEGGITDPGRLITNMAIGGLQSASNNLYEAASIIKPVCEEYVKDGYPYAIQGVHVDYDDMVRFYISERNGFIIGISSMHVLSKIYEEGVSSHLKSIAKSLVESALKGHEAIVYAEQLITSTPELKGFLKEIAKEETHYKIRNATFFECTKEIATKLLTGEYNVAIIKEKISSGAEVNLIISSNSTLLSNYLLRDDKKIKINLQGQPGTTGVLQISIPKNLLSESKAEINKILVTIDGKEVPYATTETTQAYILTLNYGHSQHTIIIYYVTYPLRIKVTSILNQPLANAKVSLSGTDHVEFNSFTDNNGYAYFQKVPPGNFTINIEYKGLYETQTVNIGKEEEITISIAAMDLFGTPLTTMQIITLAILLIVILATVLTLIFKKKKRTLT
;
A
#
# COMPACT_ATOMS: atom_id res chain seq x y z
N MET A 1 -9.69 -18.36 -9.09
CA MET A 1 -9.81 -17.08 -8.36
C MET A 1 -11.27 -16.89 -8.00
N PRO A 2 -11.60 -16.52 -6.76
CA PRO A 2 -12.99 -16.22 -6.40
C PRO A 2 -13.48 -15.05 -7.25
N VAL A 3 -14.65 -15.21 -7.85
CA VAL A 3 -15.34 -14.19 -8.64
C VAL A 3 -16.38 -13.58 -7.72
N ASN A 4 -16.25 -12.29 -7.39
CA ASN A 4 -17.32 -11.58 -6.65
C ASN A 4 -18.59 -11.51 -7.52
N GLU A 5 -19.75 -11.28 -6.91
CA GLU A 5 -21.08 -11.20 -7.58
C GLU A 5 -21.18 -10.15 -8.71
N GLY A 6 -20.11 -9.39 -9.00
CA GLY A 6 -19.97 -8.49 -10.14
C GLY A 6 -18.96 -8.92 -11.23
N GLY A 7 -18.43 -10.14 -11.20
CA GLY A 7 -17.50 -10.64 -12.25
C GLY A 7 -16.08 -10.07 -12.21
N VAL A 8 -15.72 -9.30 -11.17
CA VAL A 8 -14.38 -8.69 -11.06
C VAL A 8 -13.39 -9.69 -10.47
N THR A 9 -12.39 -10.07 -11.26
CA THR A 9 -11.17 -10.75 -10.79
C THR A 9 -10.22 -9.71 -10.21
N TYR A 10 -9.76 -9.91 -8.98
CA TYR A 10 -8.76 -9.06 -8.34
C TYR A 10 -7.34 -9.47 -8.77
N SER A 11 -6.41 -8.51 -8.76
CA SER A 11 -5.00 -8.86 -8.73
C SER A 11 -4.74 -9.63 -7.43
N ALA A 12 -3.75 -10.53 -7.41
CA ALA A 12 -3.43 -11.24 -6.18
C ALA A 12 -2.93 -10.28 -5.09
N PHE A 13 -2.29 -9.16 -5.45
CA PHE A 13 -1.73 -8.19 -4.51
C PHE A 13 -1.89 -6.76 -5.02
N ARG A 14 -2.46 -5.90 -4.18
CA ARG A 14 -2.45 -4.44 -4.32
C ARG A 14 -1.34 -3.87 -3.45
N VAL A 15 -0.38 -3.20 -4.08
CA VAL A 15 0.65 -2.44 -3.36
C VAL A 15 0.06 -1.08 -2.98
N THR A 16 0.18 -0.72 -1.70
CA THR A 16 -0.29 0.57 -1.20
C THR A 16 0.76 1.66 -1.39
N ASP A 17 0.36 2.91 -1.18
CA ASP A 17 1.25 4.06 -1.11
C ASP A 17 2.01 4.18 0.22
N PHE A 18 1.70 3.31 1.20
CA PHE A 18 2.37 3.29 2.49
C PHE A 18 3.63 2.41 2.44
N PHE A 19 4.78 2.99 2.80
CA PHE A 19 6.06 2.27 2.83
C PHE A 19 7.04 2.84 3.85
N PHE A 20 8.00 2.00 4.24
CA PHE A 20 9.16 2.39 5.04
C PHE A 20 10.44 2.33 4.20
N ASN A 21 11.38 3.22 4.49
CA ASN A 21 12.77 3.08 4.06
C ASN A 21 13.56 2.42 5.19
N VAL A 22 14.00 1.18 4.99
CA VAL A 22 14.66 0.38 6.03
C VAL A 22 16.17 0.35 5.78
N SER A 23 16.96 0.80 6.75
CA SER A 23 18.41 0.60 6.80
C SER A 23 18.70 -0.82 7.30
N TYR A 24 19.40 -1.61 6.49
CA TYR A 24 19.84 -2.96 6.86
C TYR A 24 21.22 -3.25 6.26
N ARG A 25 22.19 -3.60 7.12
CA ARG A 25 23.59 -3.85 6.74
C ARG A 25 24.22 -2.71 5.91
N GLY A 26 23.91 -1.47 6.26
CA GLY A 26 24.45 -0.27 5.60
C GLY A 26 23.85 0.04 4.23
N LYS A 27 22.74 -0.61 3.86
CA LYS A 27 21.98 -0.33 2.62
C LYS A 27 20.55 0.06 2.96
N TRP A 28 19.94 0.86 2.08
CA TRP A 28 18.54 1.27 2.19
C TRP A 28 17.66 0.41 1.27
N TYR A 29 16.53 -0.01 1.82
CA TYR A 29 15.50 -0.79 1.13
C TYR A 29 14.16 -0.09 1.27
N SER A 30 13.27 -0.24 0.30
CA SER A 30 11.90 0.25 0.39
C SER A 30 10.97 -0.93 0.70
N ALA A 31 10.24 -0.87 1.81
CA ALA A 31 9.30 -1.88 2.26
C ALA A 31 7.87 -1.34 2.09
N PHE A 32 7.19 -1.72 1.01
CA PHE A 32 5.83 -1.29 0.71
C PHE A 32 4.82 -2.24 1.34
N TRP A 33 3.78 -1.69 1.97
CA TRP A 33 2.67 -2.50 2.45
C TRP A 33 1.84 -3.01 1.27
N VAL A 34 1.59 -4.31 1.24
CA VAL A 34 0.79 -4.98 0.20
C VAL A 34 -0.42 -5.66 0.81
N VAL A 35 -1.53 -5.58 0.09
CA VAL A 35 -2.80 -6.21 0.47
C VAL A 35 -3.16 -7.27 -0.56
N ASN A 36 -3.32 -8.51 -0.11
CA ASN A 36 -3.85 -9.61 -0.88
C ASN A 36 -5.38 -9.56 -0.89
N GLU A 37 -5.95 -8.96 -1.92
CA GLU A 37 -7.39 -8.75 -2.03
C GLU A 37 -8.17 -10.07 -2.20
N THR A 38 -7.50 -11.16 -2.57
CA THR A 38 -8.15 -12.48 -2.69
C THR A 38 -8.58 -13.04 -1.33
N MET A 39 -7.91 -12.62 -0.25
CA MET A 39 -8.24 -13.04 1.12
C MET A 39 -9.51 -12.40 1.66
N TRP A 40 -10.04 -11.33 1.04
CA TRP A 40 -11.27 -10.68 1.50
C TRP A 40 -12.52 -11.56 1.36
N SER A 41 -12.44 -12.60 0.53
CA SER A 41 -13.50 -13.61 0.38
C SER A 41 -13.39 -14.76 1.38
N VAL A 42 -12.28 -14.84 2.12
CA VAL A 42 -12.04 -15.87 3.13
C VAL A 42 -12.62 -15.40 4.46
N GLU A 43 -13.39 -16.25 5.13
CA GLU A 43 -13.92 -15.95 6.46
C GLU A 43 -12.77 -15.69 7.46
N ARG A 44 -12.87 -14.58 8.19
CA ARG A 44 -11.85 -14.22 9.18
C ARG A 44 -11.88 -15.23 10.34
N PRO A 45 -10.76 -15.90 10.67
CA PRO A 45 -10.72 -16.85 11.79
C PRO A 45 -11.00 -16.20 13.15
N ASP A 46 -11.47 -17.02 14.10
CA ASP A 46 -11.65 -16.61 15.51
C ASP A 46 -10.30 -16.13 16.08
N PRO A 47 -10.23 -14.91 16.68
CA PRO A 47 -9.02 -14.43 17.35
C PRO A 47 -8.46 -15.33 18.46
N ASN A 48 -9.28 -16.25 19.02
CA ASN A 48 -8.83 -17.25 19.98
C ASN A 48 -8.00 -18.37 19.34
N ASP A 49 -8.18 -18.63 18.03
CA ASP A 49 -7.27 -19.45 17.24
C ASP A 49 -6.13 -18.57 16.71
N VAL A 50 -5.17 -18.33 17.60
CA VAL A 50 -4.04 -17.42 17.39
C VAL A 50 -3.30 -17.68 16.07
N GLU A 51 -3.04 -18.96 15.76
CA GLU A 51 -2.28 -19.32 14.56
C GLU A 51 -3.10 -19.04 13.30
N ALA A 52 -4.35 -19.50 13.24
CA ALA A 52 -5.21 -19.25 12.10
C ALA A 52 -5.44 -17.75 11.88
N TYR A 53 -5.67 -17.01 12.97
CA TYR A 53 -5.86 -15.57 12.94
C TYR A 53 -4.65 -14.82 12.35
N PHE A 54 -3.43 -15.10 12.85
CA PHE A 54 -2.23 -14.46 12.32
C PHE A 54 -1.88 -14.94 10.91
N ARG A 55 -2.19 -16.19 10.55
CA ARG A 55 -1.97 -16.70 9.20
C ARG A 55 -2.88 -15.97 8.22
N TYR A 56 -4.17 -15.81 8.56
CA TYR A 56 -5.10 -14.99 7.78
C TYR A 56 -4.60 -13.55 7.65
N ARG A 57 -4.20 -12.91 8.77
CA ARG A 57 -3.68 -11.53 8.77
C ARG A 57 -2.49 -11.38 7.84
N TYR A 58 -1.44 -12.19 7.99
CA TYR A 58 -0.21 -12.04 7.21
C TYR A 58 -0.30 -12.59 5.78
N SER A 59 -1.35 -13.36 5.48
CA SER A 59 -1.72 -13.71 4.10
C SER A 59 -2.50 -12.58 3.42
N THR A 60 -3.23 -11.77 4.20
CA THR A 60 -4.00 -10.60 3.73
C THR A 60 -3.10 -9.37 3.60
N ASP A 61 -2.27 -9.10 4.59
CA ASP A 61 -1.41 -7.93 4.67
C ASP A 61 0.04 -8.38 4.83
N ASN A 62 0.92 -7.92 3.94
CA ASN A 62 2.34 -8.23 4.04
C ASN A 62 3.20 -7.10 3.44
N TRP A 63 4.46 -7.39 3.14
CA TRP A 63 5.43 -6.42 2.66
C TRP A 63 6.01 -6.84 1.33
N LEU A 64 6.15 -5.88 0.41
CA LEU A 64 6.99 -5.93 -0.79
C LEU A 64 8.31 -5.22 -0.50
N ILE A 65 9.42 -5.95 -0.58
CA ILE A 65 10.75 -5.41 -0.27
C ILE A 65 11.55 -5.20 -1.55
N LEU A 66 11.94 -3.94 -1.78
CA LEU A 66 12.76 -3.54 -2.92
C LEU A 66 14.11 -2.99 -2.46
N ASP A 67 15.15 -3.24 -3.25
CA ASP A 67 16.45 -2.61 -3.10
C ASP A 67 16.46 -1.14 -3.56
N SER A 68 17.62 -0.48 -3.46
CA SER A 68 17.78 0.91 -3.88
C SER A 68 17.50 1.15 -5.37
N ASN A 69 17.59 0.10 -6.20
CA ASN A 69 17.33 0.15 -7.64
C ASN A 69 15.86 -0.19 -7.97
N GLY A 70 15.02 -0.45 -6.97
CA GLY A 70 13.62 -0.86 -7.18
C GLY A 70 13.45 -2.33 -7.57
N LYS A 71 14.50 -3.15 -7.49
CA LYS A 71 14.43 -4.60 -7.73
C LYS A 71 13.96 -5.30 -6.45
N ILE A 72 13.13 -6.32 -6.59
CA ILE A 72 12.76 -7.21 -5.47
C ILE A 72 14.04 -7.82 -4.88
N VAL A 73 14.15 -7.79 -3.54
CA VAL A 73 15.28 -8.41 -2.82
C VAL A 73 15.26 -9.92 -3.06
N ASP A 74 16.33 -10.45 -3.64
CA ASP A 74 16.43 -11.84 -4.10
C ASP A 74 16.85 -12.84 -3.03
N ASP A 75 17.52 -12.41 -1.97
CA ASP A 75 17.73 -13.24 -0.78
C ASP A 75 16.49 -13.22 0.13
N VAL A 76 15.82 -14.37 0.23
CA VAL A 76 14.58 -14.53 1.01
C VAL A 76 14.78 -14.25 2.51
N ASN A 77 15.98 -14.50 3.07
CA ASN A 77 16.20 -14.24 4.50
C ASN A 77 16.33 -12.74 4.77
N ASP A 78 17.10 -12.02 3.94
CA ASP A 78 17.23 -10.58 4.01
C ASP A 78 15.87 -9.91 3.74
N TYR A 79 15.09 -10.40 2.76
CA TYR A 79 13.71 -9.98 2.54
C TYR A 79 12.87 -10.06 3.82
N CYS A 80 12.85 -11.23 4.47
CA CYS A 80 12.04 -11.44 5.67
C CYS A 80 12.49 -10.55 6.85
N ARG A 81 13.79 -10.30 6.98
CA ARG A 81 14.34 -9.42 8.03
C ARG A 81 13.96 -7.95 7.82
N ILE A 82 14.06 -7.48 6.58
CA ILE A 82 13.66 -6.12 6.24
C ILE A 82 12.15 -5.94 6.43
N ALA A 83 11.35 -6.91 5.97
CA ALA A 83 9.90 -6.95 6.21
C ALA A 83 9.57 -6.95 7.71
N PHE A 84 10.32 -7.70 8.52
CA PHE A 84 10.14 -7.72 9.97
C PHE A 84 10.37 -6.34 10.62
N ALA A 85 11.36 -5.58 10.17
CA ALA A 85 11.58 -4.21 10.67
C ALA A 85 10.42 -3.29 10.30
N ALA A 86 9.94 -3.33 9.06
CA ALA A 86 8.78 -2.54 8.62
C ALA A 86 7.50 -2.92 9.38
N GLU A 87 7.26 -4.21 9.57
CA GLU A 87 6.14 -4.74 10.37
C GLU A 87 6.22 -4.33 11.84
N THR A 88 7.43 -4.26 12.37
CA THR A 88 7.65 -3.83 13.75
C THR A 88 7.40 -2.33 13.89
N ALA A 89 7.85 -1.53 12.91
CA ALA A 89 7.60 -0.10 12.88
C ALA A 89 6.10 0.23 12.81
N ILE A 90 5.34 -0.42 11.92
CA ILE A 90 3.89 -0.15 11.81
C ILE A 90 3.14 -0.53 13.10
N ARG A 91 3.50 -1.64 13.76
CA ARG A 91 2.94 -2.02 15.05
C ARG A 91 3.25 -0.94 16.09
N GLY A 92 4.50 -0.51 16.16
CA GLY A 92 4.91 0.58 17.04
C GLY A 92 4.12 1.86 16.81
N MET A 93 3.90 2.27 15.57
CA MET A 93 3.08 3.45 15.25
C MET A 93 1.63 3.27 15.68
N SER A 94 1.04 2.09 15.48
CA SER A 94 -0.33 1.81 15.95
C SER A 94 -0.47 1.90 17.47
N LEU A 95 0.56 1.47 18.20
CA LEU A 95 0.66 1.55 19.66
C LEU A 95 1.05 2.95 20.14
N TYR A 96 1.55 3.83 19.28
CA TYR A 96 1.80 5.23 19.62
C TYR A 96 0.54 6.11 19.43
N GLY A 97 -0.59 5.54 18.99
CA GLY A 97 -1.89 6.23 18.93
C GLY A 97 -1.94 7.42 17.95
N ASP A 98 -3.12 8.04 17.82
CA ASP A 98 -3.28 9.26 17.01
C ASP A 98 -2.33 10.35 17.56
N PRO A 99 -1.32 10.77 16.79
CA PRO A 99 -0.33 11.76 17.25
C PRO A 99 -0.97 13.11 17.63
N LYS A 100 -2.20 13.41 17.18
CA LYS A 100 -2.93 14.62 17.57
C LYS A 100 -3.39 14.62 19.04
N ASN A 101 -3.52 13.45 19.65
CA ASN A 101 -3.97 13.33 21.05
C ASN A 101 -2.81 13.31 22.07
N GLY A 102 -1.56 13.44 21.61
CA GLY A 102 -0.39 13.77 22.45
C GLY A 102 -0.03 12.76 23.55
N ARG A 103 -0.73 11.61 23.65
CA ARG A 103 -0.42 10.52 24.57
C ARG A 103 -0.25 9.25 23.75
N GLY A 104 0.99 8.87 23.47
CA GLY A 104 1.24 7.60 22.81
C GLY A 104 0.79 6.44 23.70
N GLN A 105 0.09 5.44 23.16
CA GLN A 105 -0.48 4.39 24.00
C GLN A 105 0.62 3.68 24.80
N LEU A 106 1.83 3.50 24.24
CA LEU A 106 3.01 3.00 24.96
C LEU A 106 3.40 3.84 26.19
N GLN A 107 3.41 5.18 26.08
CA GLN A 107 3.66 6.06 27.23
C GLN A 107 2.49 6.01 28.21
N SER A 108 1.26 5.89 27.70
CA SER A 108 0.05 5.73 28.51
C SER A 108 -0.07 4.35 29.16
N PHE A 109 0.63 3.32 28.65
CA PHE A 109 0.76 2.01 29.28
C PHE A 109 1.88 2.04 30.32
N GLY A 110 3.00 2.69 30.01
CA GLY A 110 4.11 2.90 30.95
C GLY A 110 3.74 3.73 32.18
N SER A 111 2.89 4.77 32.04
CA SER A 111 2.51 5.64 33.16
C SER A 111 1.76 4.91 34.28
N PRO A 112 0.70 4.11 34.02
CA PRO A 112 0.06 3.27 35.02
C PRO A 112 1.01 2.27 35.68
N PHE A 113 1.93 1.63 34.94
CA PHE A 113 2.93 0.75 35.56
C PHE A 113 3.86 1.50 36.51
N ARG A 114 4.30 2.71 36.11
CA ARG A 114 5.12 3.59 36.94
C ARG A 114 4.35 4.16 38.13
N GLU A 115 3.08 4.52 37.96
CA GLU A 115 2.20 5.02 39.01
C GLU A 115 1.86 3.91 40.01
N LEU A 116 1.53 2.71 39.54
CA LEU A 116 1.33 1.52 40.39
C LEU A 116 2.62 1.16 41.13
N ALA A 117 3.78 1.20 40.46
CA ALA A 117 5.07 1.07 41.13
C ALA A 117 5.26 2.18 42.16
N GLY A 118 4.88 3.43 41.85
CA GLY A 118 4.92 4.57 42.75
C GLY A 118 4.01 4.44 43.96
N TYR A 119 2.79 3.93 43.79
CA TYR A 119 1.85 3.65 44.87
C TYR A 119 2.30 2.47 45.73
N ALA A 120 2.89 1.45 45.11
CA ALA A 120 3.49 0.34 45.81
C ALA A 120 4.77 0.78 46.55
N ILE A 121 5.57 1.67 45.98
CA ILE A 121 6.69 2.35 46.65
C ILE A 121 6.19 3.24 47.78
N ALA A 122 5.06 3.95 47.64
CA ALA A 122 4.49 4.79 48.68
C ALA A 122 3.90 3.96 49.83
N ALA A 123 3.21 2.85 49.52
CA ALA A 123 2.76 1.86 50.48
C ALA A 123 3.96 1.18 51.18
N GLU A 124 5.04 0.92 50.46
CA GLU A 124 6.31 0.42 50.99
C GLU A 124 7.08 1.54 51.73
N THR A 125 6.91 2.82 51.41
CA THR A 125 7.51 3.97 52.13
C THR A 125 6.82 4.15 53.48
N CYS A 126 5.51 3.92 53.57
CA CYS A 126 4.80 3.73 54.84
C CYS A 126 5.29 2.49 55.62
N ARG A 127 6.03 1.57 54.98
CA ARG A 127 6.59 0.34 55.56
C ARG A 127 8.12 0.37 55.73
N THR A 128 8.83 1.34 55.15
CA THR A 128 10.30 1.42 55.07
C THR A 128 10.84 2.38 56.12
N ILE A 129 10.78 1.90 57.36
CA ILE A 129 11.80 2.12 58.38
C ILE A 129 12.99 1.13 58.19
N GLY A 130 13.14 0.45 57.04
CA GLY A 130 14.35 -0.35 56.78
C GLY A 130 14.35 -0.99 55.39
N SER A 131 15.04 -0.55 54.33
CA SER A 131 16.25 0.27 54.09
C SER A 131 17.53 -0.47 53.63
N VAL A 132 17.44 -1.59 52.88
CA VAL A 132 18.62 -2.18 52.20
C VAL A 132 18.22 -2.86 50.88
N ALA A 133 17.59 -2.11 49.96
CA ALA A 133 16.99 -2.68 48.73
C ALA A 133 17.71 -2.29 47.42
N SER A 134 18.88 -1.65 47.46
CA SER A 134 19.50 -1.09 46.24
C SER A 134 20.54 -1.99 45.54
N GLY A 135 20.84 -3.19 46.06
CA GLY A 135 22.05 -3.93 45.65
C GLY A 135 21.93 -4.95 44.52
N MET A 136 20.74 -5.45 44.16
CA MET A 136 20.63 -6.72 43.40
C MET A 136 19.81 -6.67 42.10
N VAL A 137 19.69 -5.51 41.47
CA VAL A 137 19.11 -5.36 40.11
C VAL A 137 20.19 -5.23 39.03
N GLY A 138 21.47 -5.08 39.40
CA GLY A 138 22.58 -5.08 38.43
C GLY A 138 22.79 -6.43 37.71
N GLY A 139 22.25 -7.52 38.25
CA GLY A 139 22.40 -8.88 37.69
C GLY A 139 21.29 -9.34 36.76
N ILE A 140 20.21 -8.55 36.58
CA ILE A 140 19.05 -8.91 35.75
C ILE A 140 19.26 -8.47 34.27
N ILE A 141 20.43 -7.93 33.92
CA ILE A 141 20.60 -7.13 32.70
C ILE A 141 21.01 -7.93 31.43
N LEU A 142 21.45 -9.20 31.44
CA LEU A 142 21.88 -9.85 30.18
C LEU A 142 21.58 -11.37 30.07
N GLY A 143 20.62 -11.76 29.22
CA GLY A 143 20.43 -13.15 28.72
C GLY A 143 18.99 -13.50 28.29
N TYR A 144 18.81 -14.24 27.19
CA TYR A 144 17.57 -14.44 26.41
C TYR A 144 16.54 -15.46 27.00
N VAL A 145 15.27 -15.41 26.51
CA VAL A 145 13.97 -15.85 27.12
C VAL A 145 13.48 -17.30 26.84
N THR A 146 12.85 -17.97 27.84
CA THR A 146 11.80 -19.04 27.79
C THR A 146 10.96 -19.11 29.10
N PRO A 147 9.78 -19.79 29.20
CA PRO A 147 8.97 -19.89 30.43
C PRO A 147 9.69 -20.49 31.64
N SER A 148 10.71 -21.32 31.40
CA SER A 148 11.62 -21.83 32.44
C SER A 148 12.37 -20.70 33.13
N LEU A 149 12.77 -19.64 32.40
CA LEU A 149 13.53 -18.52 32.93
C LEU A 149 12.70 -17.56 33.79
N THR A 150 11.38 -17.43 33.58
CA THR A 150 10.53 -16.68 34.53
C THR A 150 10.50 -17.39 35.88
N VAL A 151 10.44 -18.72 35.86
CA VAL A 151 10.50 -19.54 37.08
C VAL A 151 11.89 -19.48 37.70
N GLU A 152 12.95 -19.60 36.91
CA GLU A 152 14.36 -19.44 37.34
C GLU A 152 14.62 -18.06 37.95
N SER A 153 14.10 -17.01 37.33
CA SER A 153 14.27 -15.62 37.80
C SER A 153 13.49 -15.36 39.08
N MET A 154 12.28 -15.92 39.21
CA MET A 154 11.52 -15.87 40.47
C MET A 154 12.26 -16.63 41.57
N ALA A 155 12.80 -17.80 41.24
CA ALA A 155 13.63 -18.61 42.12
C ALA A 155 14.89 -17.87 42.58
N GLU A 156 15.63 -17.30 41.65
CA GLU A 156 16.80 -16.45 41.90
C GLU A 156 16.48 -15.24 42.78
N ALA A 157 15.39 -14.53 42.50
CA ALA A 157 15.01 -13.36 43.28
C ALA A 157 14.68 -13.72 44.74
N LEU A 158 14.01 -14.86 44.94
CA LEU A 158 13.75 -15.40 46.26
C LEU A 158 15.04 -15.77 46.98
N VAL A 159 15.96 -16.48 46.32
CA VAL A 159 17.28 -16.85 46.87
C VAL A 159 18.10 -15.61 47.23
N LYS A 160 18.21 -14.65 46.32
CA LYS A 160 18.97 -13.40 46.50
C LYS A 160 18.40 -12.55 47.63
N GLY A 161 17.08 -12.46 47.74
CA GLY A 161 16.43 -11.75 48.85
C GLY A 161 16.70 -12.42 50.20
N VAL A 162 16.68 -13.75 50.24
CA VAL A 162 17.04 -14.53 51.43
C VAL A 162 18.52 -14.34 51.79
N GLU A 163 19.43 -14.42 50.81
CA GLU A 163 20.88 -14.17 50.97
C GLU A 163 21.17 -12.73 51.42
N GLY A 164 20.36 -11.76 50.97
CA GLY A 164 20.39 -10.35 51.39
C GLY A 164 19.78 -10.09 52.77
N GLY A 165 19.40 -11.14 53.51
CA GLY A 165 18.87 -11.04 54.88
C GLY A 165 17.37 -10.69 54.97
N ILE A 166 16.64 -10.72 53.85
CA ILE A 166 15.20 -10.52 53.85
C ILE A 166 14.53 -11.84 54.22
N THR A 167 14.17 -11.98 55.49
CA THR A 167 13.58 -13.22 56.03
C THR A 167 12.06 -13.19 56.10
N ASP A 168 11.42 -12.01 56.02
CA ASP A 168 9.96 -11.91 55.91
C ASP A 168 9.53 -12.08 54.45
N PRO A 169 8.82 -13.17 54.11
CA PRO A 169 8.46 -13.40 52.72
C PRO A 169 7.39 -12.44 52.21
N GLY A 170 6.61 -11.81 53.09
CA GLY A 170 5.74 -10.72 52.69
C GLY A 170 6.52 -9.60 51.99
N ARG A 171 7.68 -9.21 52.54
CA ARG A 171 8.57 -8.23 51.88
C ARG A 171 9.19 -8.77 50.60
N LEU A 172 9.61 -10.04 50.56
CA LEU A 172 10.21 -10.64 49.35
C LEU A 172 9.25 -10.52 48.17
N ILE A 173 7.99 -10.91 48.36
CA ILE A 173 6.97 -10.95 47.32
C ILE A 173 6.60 -9.53 46.85
N THR A 174 6.38 -8.59 47.79
CA THR A 174 6.06 -7.19 47.44
C THR A 174 7.19 -6.54 46.65
N ASN A 175 8.45 -6.78 47.03
CA ASN A 175 9.61 -6.23 46.34
C ASN A 175 9.78 -6.82 44.93
N MET A 176 9.50 -8.12 44.75
CA MET A 176 9.49 -8.76 43.42
C MET A 176 8.48 -8.09 42.49
N ALA A 177 7.26 -7.83 42.97
CA ALA A 177 6.20 -7.22 42.16
C ALA A 177 6.51 -5.77 41.77
N ILE A 178 7.05 -4.97 42.70
CA ILE A 178 7.43 -3.57 42.43
C ILE A 178 8.54 -3.49 41.38
N GLY A 179 9.60 -4.30 41.54
CA GLY A 179 10.71 -4.34 40.58
C GLY A 179 10.26 -4.76 39.19
N GLY A 180 9.34 -5.73 39.10
CA GLY A 180 8.74 -6.15 37.84
C GLY A 180 7.99 -5.02 37.13
N LEU A 181 7.14 -4.28 37.84
CA LEU A 181 6.42 -3.12 37.28
C LEU A 181 7.37 -2.00 36.81
N GLN A 182 8.47 -1.76 37.55
CA GLN A 182 9.47 -0.76 37.16
C GLN A 182 10.24 -1.17 35.90
N SER A 183 10.68 -2.43 35.79
CA SER A 183 11.35 -2.96 34.60
C SER A 183 10.41 -2.96 33.39
N ALA A 184 9.15 -3.36 33.58
CA ALA A 184 8.12 -3.26 32.54
C ALA A 184 7.97 -1.81 32.04
N SER A 185 7.87 -0.86 32.97
CA SER A 185 7.88 0.57 32.65
C SER A 185 9.13 0.96 31.85
N ASN A 186 10.34 0.64 32.33
CA ASN A 186 11.59 1.03 31.67
C ASN A 186 11.68 0.48 30.23
N ASN A 187 11.33 -0.78 30.03
CA ASN A 187 11.30 -1.41 28.70
C ASN A 187 10.27 -0.71 27.77
N LEU A 188 9.09 -0.36 28.29
CA LEU A 188 8.09 0.39 27.52
C LEU A 188 8.53 1.82 27.20
N TYR A 189 9.27 2.47 28.10
CA TYR A 189 9.87 3.79 27.85
C TYR A 189 10.99 3.73 26.80
N GLU A 190 11.83 2.68 26.84
CA GLU A 190 12.84 2.44 25.80
C GLU A 190 12.16 2.22 24.44
N ALA A 191 11.15 1.34 24.37
CA ALA A 191 10.37 1.14 23.16
C ALA A 191 9.75 2.45 22.66
N ALA A 192 9.14 3.24 23.56
CA ALA A 192 8.60 4.55 23.22
C ALA A 192 9.67 5.52 22.69
N SER A 193 10.90 5.47 23.21
CA SER A 193 12.00 6.34 22.77
C SER A 193 12.49 5.99 21.37
N ILE A 194 12.49 4.71 20.99
CA ILE A 194 12.89 4.25 19.65
C ILE A 194 11.83 4.58 18.60
N ILE A 195 10.55 4.40 18.92
CA ILE A 195 9.46 4.62 17.95
C ILE A 195 9.06 6.09 17.81
N LYS A 196 9.31 6.92 18.83
CA LYS A 196 8.92 8.33 18.81
C LYS A 196 9.47 9.08 17.57
N PRO A 197 10.76 9.00 17.20
CA PRO A 197 11.27 9.62 15.98
C PRO A 197 10.55 9.16 14.70
N VAL A 198 10.22 7.87 14.59
CA VAL A 198 9.47 7.29 13.46
C VAL A 198 8.09 7.93 13.36
N CYS A 199 7.39 8.08 14.49
CA CYS A 199 6.09 8.75 14.55
C CYS A 199 6.20 10.26 14.24
N GLU A 200 7.22 10.94 14.75
CA GLU A 200 7.45 12.36 14.48
C GLU A 200 7.74 12.62 13.00
N GLU A 201 8.52 11.76 12.35
CA GLU A 201 8.77 11.80 10.91
C GLU A 201 7.47 11.59 10.12
N TYR A 202 6.69 10.56 10.47
CA TYR A 202 5.39 10.30 9.85
C TYR A 202 4.40 11.48 9.96
N VAL A 203 4.46 12.24 11.06
CA VAL A 203 3.60 13.42 11.28
C VAL A 203 4.07 14.66 10.52
N LYS A 204 5.38 14.85 10.35
CA LYS A 204 5.96 16.04 9.68
C LYS A 204 5.45 16.21 8.26
N ASP A 205 5.24 15.10 7.56
CA ASP A 205 4.75 15.11 6.18
C ASP A 205 3.22 15.30 6.08
N GLY A 206 2.57 15.53 7.22
CA GLY A 206 1.14 15.80 7.34
C GLY A 206 0.33 14.53 7.17
N TYR A 207 -0.17 13.94 8.26
CA TYR A 207 -1.09 12.80 8.19
C TYR A 207 -2.32 13.10 7.31
N PRO A 208 -2.76 12.20 6.42
CA PRO A 208 -2.25 10.86 6.05
C PRO A 208 -1.28 10.84 4.83
N TYR A 209 -0.45 11.87 4.67
CA TYR A 209 0.24 12.22 3.42
C TYR A 209 1.77 12.09 3.45
N ALA A 210 2.35 11.12 4.17
CA ALA A 210 3.79 10.86 4.08
C ALA A 210 4.19 10.47 2.65
N ILE A 211 4.61 11.46 1.85
CA ILE A 211 5.07 11.32 0.47
C ILE A 211 6.47 10.68 0.46
N GLN A 212 7.23 10.83 1.55
CA GLN A 212 8.56 10.29 1.71
C GLN A 212 8.47 9.14 2.70
N GLY A 213 8.80 7.92 2.27
CA GLY A 213 8.72 6.75 3.13
C GLY A 213 9.48 6.97 4.44
N VAL A 214 8.86 6.56 5.55
CA VAL A 214 9.41 6.79 6.90
C VAL A 214 10.70 5.98 7.06
N HIS A 215 11.76 6.61 7.53
CA HIS A 215 13.05 5.95 7.70
C HIS A 215 13.10 5.17 9.02
N VAL A 216 13.53 3.92 8.94
CA VAL A 216 13.73 3.05 10.11
C VAL A 216 15.03 2.28 9.98
N ASP A 217 15.70 2.03 11.10
CA ASP A 217 16.86 1.14 11.15
C ASP A 217 16.46 -0.26 11.64
N TYR A 218 16.97 -1.31 11.00
CA TYR A 218 16.64 -2.68 11.34
C TYR A 218 17.01 -3.02 12.80
N ASP A 219 18.20 -2.61 13.27
CA ASP A 219 18.66 -2.95 14.61
C ASP A 219 17.87 -2.19 15.67
N ASP A 220 17.45 -0.95 15.37
CA ASP A 220 16.50 -0.20 16.19
C ASP A 220 15.13 -0.91 16.29
N MET A 221 14.60 -1.40 15.17
CA MET A 221 13.32 -2.12 15.18
C MET A 221 13.41 -3.45 15.93
N VAL A 222 14.53 -4.18 15.82
CA VAL A 222 14.75 -5.39 16.62
C VAL A 222 14.78 -5.05 18.12
N ARG A 223 15.50 -3.98 18.52
CA ARG A 223 15.52 -3.52 19.91
C ARG A 223 14.14 -3.10 20.40
N PHE A 224 13.41 -2.30 19.62
CA PHE A 224 12.03 -1.92 19.91
C PHE A 224 11.16 -3.15 20.17
N TYR A 225 11.19 -4.14 19.27
CA TYR A 225 10.40 -5.35 19.41
C TYR A 225 10.73 -6.12 20.70
N ILE A 226 12.02 -6.25 21.02
CA ILE A 226 12.47 -6.94 22.23
C ILE A 226 12.00 -6.19 23.48
N SER A 227 12.18 -4.86 23.54
CA SER A 227 11.77 -4.04 24.68
C SER A 227 10.25 -3.99 24.84
N GLU A 228 9.49 -3.86 23.75
CA GLU A 228 8.02 -3.93 23.76
C GLU A 228 7.54 -5.27 24.33
N ARG A 229 7.97 -6.39 23.73
CA ARG A 229 7.60 -7.74 24.15
C ARG A 229 7.94 -7.97 25.62
N ASN A 230 9.16 -7.66 26.02
CA ASN A 230 9.60 -7.87 27.40
C ASN A 230 8.82 -6.97 28.37
N GLY A 231 8.54 -5.72 28.00
CA GLY A 231 7.73 -4.79 28.78
C GLY A 231 6.32 -5.33 29.06
N PHE A 232 5.62 -5.81 28.03
CA PHE A 232 4.28 -6.39 28.18
C PHE A 232 4.28 -7.67 29.01
N ILE A 233 5.17 -8.62 28.70
CA ILE A 233 5.23 -9.91 29.42
C ILE A 233 5.52 -9.67 30.90
N ILE A 234 6.51 -8.84 31.24
CA ILE A 234 6.87 -8.55 32.63
C ILE A 234 5.75 -7.79 33.34
N GLY A 235 5.12 -6.82 32.65
CA GLY A 235 4.02 -6.03 33.21
C GLY A 235 2.81 -6.88 33.58
N ILE A 236 2.34 -7.72 32.65
CA ILE A 236 1.22 -8.65 32.87
C ILE A 236 1.54 -9.63 33.99
N SER A 237 2.74 -10.21 33.97
CA SER A 237 3.22 -11.12 35.01
C SER A 237 3.15 -10.45 36.39
N SER A 238 3.65 -9.23 36.50
CA SER A 238 3.69 -8.49 37.77
C SER A 238 2.28 -8.13 38.28
N MET A 239 1.37 -7.73 37.38
CA MET A 239 -0.01 -7.42 37.73
C MET A 239 -0.79 -8.66 38.19
N HIS A 240 -0.62 -9.81 37.53
CA HIS A 240 -1.26 -11.05 37.95
C HIS A 240 -0.74 -11.57 39.28
N VAL A 241 0.57 -11.45 39.55
CA VAL A 241 1.13 -11.76 40.86
C VAL A 241 0.47 -10.89 41.93
N LEU A 242 0.37 -9.58 41.71
CA LEU A 242 -0.27 -8.65 42.65
C LEU A 242 -1.75 -8.96 42.89
N SER A 243 -2.53 -9.21 41.84
CA SER A 243 -3.95 -9.58 41.96
C SER A 243 -4.13 -10.90 42.70
N LYS A 244 -3.34 -11.93 42.40
CA LYS A 244 -3.43 -13.23 43.11
C LYS A 244 -2.96 -13.17 44.56
N ILE A 245 -1.97 -12.33 44.87
CA ILE A 245 -1.58 -12.05 46.27
C ILE A 245 -2.75 -11.42 47.04
N TYR A 246 -3.49 -10.54 46.38
CA TYR A 246 -4.61 -9.81 46.97
C TYR A 246 -5.89 -10.66 47.10
N GLU A 247 -6.21 -11.47 46.10
CA GLU A 247 -7.49 -12.19 45.99
C GLU A 247 -7.44 -13.64 46.49
N GLU A 248 -6.32 -14.34 46.27
CA GLU A 248 -6.27 -15.81 46.40
C GLU A 248 -5.38 -16.28 47.57
N GLY A 249 -4.79 -15.37 48.34
CA GLY A 249 -3.91 -15.75 49.45
C GLY A 249 -2.61 -16.42 49.00
N VAL A 250 -2.20 -16.27 47.74
CA VAL A 250 -0.93 -16.79 47.15
C VAL A 250 0.30 -16.31 47.92
N SER A 251 0.17 -15.22 48.68
CA SER A 251 1.15 -14.80 49.69
C SER A 251 1.57 -15.94 50.62
N SER A 252 0.65 -16.81 51.04
CA SER A 252 0.93 -17.94 51.93
C SER A 252 1.80 -19.01 51.27
N HIS A 253 1.56 -19.31 49.99
CA HIS A 253 2.35 -20.26 49.22
C HIS A 253 3.75 -19.72 48.92
N LEU A 254 3.86 -18.49 48.42
CA LEU A 254 5.16 -17.84 48.22
C LEU A 254 5.91 -17.62 49.54
N LYS A 255 5.20 -17.40 50.66
CA LYS A 255 5.76 -17.41 52.02
C LYS A 255 6.35 -18.76 52.38
N SER A 256 5.63 -19.84 52.07
CA SER A 256 6.13 -21.19 52.29
C SER A 256 7.38 -21.48 51.48
N ILE A 257 7.43 -21.07 50.21
CA ILE A 257 8.60 -21.27 49.33
C ILE A 257 9.80 -20.49 49.86
N ALA A 258 9.64 -19.21 50.18
CA ALA A 258 10.70 -18.39 50.75
C ALA A 258 11.20 -18.94 52.09
N LYS A 259 10.29 -19.37 52.96
CA LYS A 259 10.63 -20.01 54.23
C LYS A 259 11.41 -21.29 54.01
N SER A 260 10.97 -22.15 53.09
CA SER A 260 11.68 -23.37 52.71
C SER A 260 13.07 -23.08 52.14
N LEU A 261 13.26 -21.96 51.43
CA LEU A 261 14.58 -21.53 50.96
C LEU A 261 15.49 -21.09 52.10
N VAL A 262 15.00 -20.25 53.01
CA VAL A 262 15.72 -19.84 54.24
C VAL A 262 16.14 -21.06 55.06
N GLU A 263 15.25 -22.05 55.19
CA GLU A 263 15.48 -23.26 55.98
C GLU A 263 16.39 -24.28 55.28
N SER A 264 16.45 -24.29 53.94
CA SER A 264 17.24 -25.26 53.17
C SER A 264 18.76 -25.09 53.28
N ALA A 265 19.23 -23.91 53.72
CA ALA A 265 20.65 -23.51 53.72
C ALA A 265 21.36 -23.60 52.35
N LEU A 266 20.62 -23.88 51.26
CA LEU A 266 21.14 -23.90 49.90
C LEU A 266 21.57 -22.49 49.48
N LYS A 267 22.58 -22.39 48.62
CA LYS A 267 23.09 -21.12 48.09
C LYS A 267 23.34 -21.19 46.60
N GLY A 268 23.39 -20.04 45.95
CA GLY A 268 23.70 -19.95 44.52
C GLY A 268 22.78 -20.83 43.67
N HIS A 269 23.34 -21.56 42.71
CA HIS A 269 22.57 -22.33 41.71
C HIS A 269 21.68 -23.44 42.29
N GLU A 270 22.10 -24.12 43.37
CA GLU A 270 21.29 -25.20 43.97
C GLU A 270 20.01 -24.67 44.62
N ALA A 271 20.08 -23.49 45.25
CA ALA A 271 18.91 -22.84 45.83
C ALA A 271 17.93 -22.35 44.74
N ILE A 272 18.47 -21.98 43.58
CA ILE A 272 17.69 -21.55 42.41
C ILE A 272 16.90 -22.74 41.87
N VAL A 273 17.57 -23.85 41.55
CA VAL A 273 16.91 -25.08 41.07
C VAL A 273 15.86 -25.58 42.07
N TYR A 274 16.14 -25.48 43.37
CA TYR A 274 15.17 -25.86 44.41
C TYR A 274 13.95 -24.93 44.43
N ALA A 275 14.15 -23.62 44.35
CA ALA A 275 13.06 -22.66 44.29
C ALA A 275 12.22 -22.83 43.00
N GLU A 276 12.83 -23.17 41.87
CA GLU A 276 12.13 -23.46 40.62
C GLU A 276 11.20 -24.66 40.77
N GLN A 277 11.69 -25.73 41.39
CA GLN A 277 10.89 -26.94 41.66
C GLN A 277 9.70 -26.61 42.56
N LEU A 278 9.88 -25.76 43.57
CA LEU A 278 8.81 -25.32 44.46
C LEU A 278 7.77 -24.44 43.74
N ILE A 279 8.22 -23.54 42.87
CA ILE A 279 7.34 -22.66 42.08
C ILE A 279 6.53 -23.48 41.08
N THR A 280 7.17 -24.39 40.35
CA THR A 280 6.51 -25.24 39.34
C THR A 280 5.58 -26.30 39.93
N SER A 281 5.82 -26.75 41.15
CA SER A 281 4.98 -27.75 41.85
C SER A 281 3.76 -27.16 42.56
N THR A 282 3.68 -25.84 42.72
CA THR A 282 2.53 -25.17 43.38
C THR A 282 1.38 -24.95 42.38
N PRO A 283 0.20 -25.58 42.54
CA PRO A 283 -0.90 -25.50 41.57
C PRO A 283 -1.38 -24.08 41.24
N GLU A 284 -1.42 -23.20 42.24
CA GLU A 284 -1.87 -21.80 42.12
C GLU A 284 -0.88 -20.96 41.29
N LEU A 285 0.43 -21.24 41.44
CA LEU A 285 1.49 -20.63 40.62
C LEU A 285 1.56 -21.25 39.22
N LYS A 286 1.19 -22.52 39.08
CA LYS A 286 1.11 -23.19 37.77
C LYS A 286 0.06 -22.54 36.86
N GLY A 287 -1.08 -22.13 37.40
CA GLY A 287 -2.09 -21.36 36.65
C GLY A 287 -1.57 -20.00 36.17
N PHE A 288 -0.80 -19.32 37.02
CA PHE A 288 -0.13 -18.06 36.67
C PHE A 288 0.91 -18.21 35.56
N LEU A 289 1.80 -19.20 35.70
CA LEU A 289 2.81 -19.52 34.68
C LEU A 289 2.17 -19.90 33.34
N LYS A 290 0.97 -20.50 33.36
CA LYS A 290 0.21 -20.84 32.15
C LYS A 290 -0.23 -19.60 31.37
N GLU A 291 -0.68 -18.54 32.03
CA GLU A 291 -1.09 -17.30 31.35
C GLU A 291 0.12 -16.54 30.76
N ILE A 292 1.25 -16.52 31.47
CA ILE A 292 2.49 -15.94 30.92
C ILE A 292 2.98 -16.75 29.72
N ALA A 293 3.01 -18.08 29.86
CA ALA A 293 3.40 -18.97 28.77
C ALA A 293 2.44 -18.82 27.58
N LYS A 294 1.16 -18.53 27.82
CA LYS A 294 0.18 -18.23 26.77
C LYS A 294 0.53 -16.94 26.03
N GLU A 295 0.82 -15.84 26.72
CA GLU A 295 1.26 -14.59 26.08
C GLU A 295 2.57 -14.77 25.29
N GLU A 296 3.56 -15.45 25.86
CA GLU A 296 4.81 -15.75 25.16
C GLU A 296 4.57 -16.61 23.91
N THR A 297 3.72 -17.63 24.04
CA THR A 297 3.30 -18.48 22.91
C THR A 297 2.61 -17.63 21.84
N HIS A 298 1.80 -16.65 22.24
CA HIS A 298 1.14 -15.71 21.35
C HIS A 298 2.15 -14.93 20.49
N TYR A 299 3.19 -14.33 21.11
CA TYR A 299 4.26 -13.63 20.39
C TYR A 299 5.07 -14.56 19.48
N LYS A 300 5.36 -15.80 19.94
CA LYS A 300 6.08 -16.80 19.15
C LYS A 300 5.30 -17.21 17.91
N ILE A 301 4.02 -17.58 18.07
CA ILE A 301 3.14 -17.96 16.96
C ILE A 301 3.00 -16.79 15.98
N ARG A 302 2.72 -15.58 16.47
CA ARG A 302 2.61 -14.38 15.63
C ARG A 302 3.83 -14.19 14.74
N ASN A 303 5.03 -14.25 15.32
CA ASN A 303 6.25 -14.02 14.56
C ASN A 303 6.61 -15.19 13.63
N ALA A 304 6.46 -16.44 14.09
CA ALA A 304 6.68 -17.61 13.24
C ALA A 304 5.76 -17.54 12.01
N THR A 305 4.48 -17.25 12.23
CA THR A 305 3.48 -17.10 11.16
C THR A 305 3.82 -15.93 10.23
N PHE A 306 4.26 -14.78 10.77
CA PHE A 306 4.74 -13.67 9.95
C PHE A 306 5.88 -14.12 9.03
N PHE A 307 6.94 -14.74 9.58
CA PHE A 307 8.07 -15.21 8.78
C PHE A 307 7.67 -16.25 7.74
N GLU A 308 6.78 -17.19 8.07
CA GLU A 308 6.25 -18.18 7.13
C GLU A 308 5.50 -17.52 5.97
N CYS A 309 4.50 -16.68 6.26
CA CYS A 309 3.69 -16.02 5.23
C CYS A 309 4.53 -15.06 4.37
N THR A 310 5.44 -14.28 4.99
CA THR A 310 6.35 -13.39 4.27
C THR A 310 7.31 -14.18 3.38
N LYS A 311 7.82 -15.33 3.84
CA LYS A 311 8.65 -16.23 3.03
C LYS A 311 7.87 -16.79 1.83
N GLU A 312 6.62 -17.17 2.02
CA GLU A 312 5.76 -17.63 0.93
C GLU A 312 5.56 -16.54 -0.13
N ILE A 313 5.19 -15.32 0.30
CA ILE A 313 4.99 -14.18 -0.60
C ILE A 313 6.28 -13.81 -1.33
N ALA A 314 7.41 -13.75 -0.62
CA ALA A 314 8.72 -13.50 -1.22
C ALA A 314 9.05 -14.55 -2.29
N THR A 315 8.79 -15.83 -1.99
CA THR A 315 9.02 -16.92 -2.96
C THR A 315 8.16 -16.76 -4.21
N LYS A 316 6.87 -16.43 -4.05
CA LYS A 316 5.95 -16.22 -5.19
C LYS A 316 6.32 -14.99 -6.04
N LEU A 317 6.77 -13.92 -5.41
CA LEU A 317 7.31 -12.74 -6.10
C LEU A 317 8.59 -13.07 -6.88
N LEU A 318 9.53 -13.79 -6.25
CA LEU A 318 10.83 -14.14 -6.86
C LEU A 318 10.73 -15.19 -7.96
N THR A 319 9.73 -16.08 -7.89
CA THR A 319 9.44 -17.06 -8.93
C THR A 319 8.60 -16.51 -10.08
N GLY A 320 8.13 -15.26 -9.98
CA GLY A 320 7.31 -14.61 -11.01
C GLY A 320 5.84 -15.07 -11.02
N GLU A 321 5.39 -15.80 -9.99
CA GLU A 321 3.97 -16.10 -9.79
C GLU A 321 3.17 -14.82 -9.56
N TYR A 322 3.80 -13.82 -8.93
CA TYR A 322 3.30 -12.45 -8.84
C TYR A 322 4.25 -11.49 -9.52
N ASN A 323 3.74 -10.71 -10.47
CA ASN A 323 4.54 -9.76 -11.22
C ASN A 323 4.24 -8.35 -10.72
N VAL A 324 5.13 -7.85 -9.88
CA VAL A 324 5.09 -6.47 -9.39
C VAL A 324 6.31 -5.73 -9.89
N ALA A 325 6.11 -4.52 -10.39
CA ALA A 325 7.18 -3.61 -10.79
C ALA A 325 6.93 -2.22 -10.23
N ILE A 326 8.01 -1.53 -9.86
CA ILE A 326 7.97 -0.11 -9.50
C ILE A 326 8.86 0.64 -10.47
N ILE A 327 8.27 1.61 -11.17
CA ILE A 327 9.01 2.57 -11.98
C ILE A 327 9.22 3.81 -11.10
N LYS A 328 10.45 4.01 -10.66
CA LYS A 328 10.87 5.24 -9.97
C LYS A 328 11.26 6.26 -11.01
N GLU A 329 10.65 7.43 -10.98
CA GLU A 329 10.91 8.47 -11.95
C GLU A 329 10.89 9.83 -11.27
N LYS A 330 11.83 10.73 -11.59
CA LYS A 330 11.69 12.13 -11.16
C LYS A 330 10.48 12.77 -11.88
N ILE A 331 9.98 13.92 -11.49
CA ILE A 331 9.08 14.74 -12.32
C ILE A 331 9.77 16.07 -12.62
N SER A 332 9.17 16.97 -13.39
CA SER A 332 9.81 18.24 -13.81
C SER A 332 10.15 19.13 -12.62
N SER A 333 9.40 19.01 -11.52
CA SER A 333 9.71 19.64 -10.24
C SER A 333 10.94 19.04 -9.52
N GLY A 334 11.48 17.92 -10.01
CA GLY A 334 12.59 17.18 -9.39
C GLY A 334 12.17 16.19 -8.31
N ALA A 335 10.90 16.20 -7.89
CA ALA A 335 10.34 15.21 -6.96
C ALA A 335 10.38 13.81 -7.58
N GLU A 336 10.57 12.78 -6.78
CA GLU A 336 10.47 11.39 -7.23
C GLU A 336 9.02 10.89 -7.13
N VAL A 337 8.56 10.17 -8.14
CA VAL A 337 7.26 9.51 -8.17
C VAL A 337 7.46 8.02 -8.40
N ASN A 338 6.64 7.22 -7.72
CA ASN A 338 6.64 5.76 -7.84
C ASN A 338 5.38 5.33 -8.58
N LEU A 339 5.53 4.81 -9.80
CA LEU A 339 4.45 4.09 -10.46
C LEU A 339 4.52 2.64 -10.05
N ILE A 340 3.47 2.16 -9.40
CA ILE A 340 3.42 0.77 -8.94
C ILE A 340 2.53 -0.01 -9.88
N ILE A 341 3.07 -1.08 -10.46
CA ILE A 341 2.40 -1.95 -11.42
C ILE A 341 2.31 -3.34 -10.79
N SER A 342 1.10 -3.91 -10.73
CA SER A 342 0.85 -5.27 -10.29
C SER A 342 0.04 -6.01 -11.35
N SER A 343 0.49 -7.21 -11.75
CA SER A 343 -0.25 -8.05 -12.68
C SER A 343 -0.10 -9.53 -12.35
N ASN A 344 -1.13 -10.30 -12.71
CA ASN A 344 -1.07 -11.77 -12.76
C ASN A 344 -0.51 -12.30 -14.10
N SER A 345 -0.14 -11.42 -15.03
CA SER A 345 0.67 -11.74 -16.22
C SER A 345 2.14 -11.46 -15.99
N THR A 346 3.00 -12.18 -16.71
CA THR A 346 4.43 -11.90 -16.77
C THR A 346 4.67 -10.52 -17.37
N LEU A 347 5.35 -9.64 -16.63
CA LEU A 347 5.75 -8.32 -17.13
C LEU A 347 7.03 -8.47 -17.96
N LEU A 348 6.92 -8.28 -19.28
CA LEU A 348 8.07 -8.38 -20.19
C LEU A 348 8.93 -7.12 -20.15
N SER A 349 8.28 -5.96 -20.07
CA SER A 349 8.93 -4.67 -19.92
C SER A 349 7.91 -3.63 -19.50
N ASN A 350 8.35 -2.60 -18.78
CA ASN A 350 7.52 -1.47 -18.41
C ASN A 350 8.35 -0.19 -18.50
N TYR A 351 7.74 0.86 -19.06
CA TYR A 351 8.42 2.14 -19.31
C TYR A 351 7.46 3.29 -19.00
N LEU A 352 7.97 4.30 -18.29
CA LEU A 352 7.35 5.62 -18.26
C LEU A 352 8.02 6.47 -19.35
N LEU A 353 7.28 6.79 -20.41
CA LEU A 353 7.75 7.62 -21.51
C LEU A 353 7.24 9.05 -21.27
N ARG A 354 8.02 9.84 -20.51
CA ARG A 354 7.59 11.17 -20.04
C ARG A 354 7.34 12.17 -21.15
N ASP A 355 8.18 12.15 -22.18
CA ASP A 355 8.05 13.05 -23.33
C ASP A 355 6.75 12.76 -24.09
N ASP A 356 6.38 11.48 -24.14
CA ASP A 356 5.16 10.99 -24.77
C ASP A 356 3.93 11.01 -23.84
N LYS A 357 4.08 11.47 -22.60
CA LYS A 357 3.03 11.51 -21.56
C LYS A 357 2.26 10.19 -21.41
N LYS A 358 2.97 9.06 -21.52
CA LYS A 358 2.37 7.72 -21.48
C LYS A 358 3.19 6.72 -20.67
N ILE A 359 2.49 5.71 -20.15
CA ILE A 359 3.07 4.53 -19.52
C ILE A 359 2.85 3.36 -20.47
N LYS A 360 3.91 2.65 -20.85
CA LYS A 360 3.86 1.50 -21.75
C LYS A 360 4.24 0.23 -21.01
N ILE A 361 3.37 -0.78 -21.08
CA ILE A 361 3.52 -2.05 -20.37
C ILE A 361 3.35 -3.17 -21.40
N ASN A 362 4.39 -3.99 -21.55
CA ASN A 362 4.32 -5.21 -22.34
C ASN A 362 4.17 -6.38 -21.39
N LEU A 363 3.16 -7.20 -21.60
CA LEU A 363 2.83 -8.32 -20.73
C LEU A 363 2.50 -9.58 -21.52
N GLN A 364 2.64 -10.72 -20.87
CA GLN A 364 2.35 -12.03 -21.42
C GLN A 364 1.62 -12.90 -20.38
N GLY A 365 0.50 -13.48 -20.80
CA GLY A 365 -0.23 -14.48 -20.03
C GLY A 365 -0.62 -15.69 -20.87
N GLN A 366 -1.06 -16.76 -20.22
CA GLN A 366 -1.51 -17.97 -20.90
C GLN A 366 -2.83 -17.73 -21.67
N PRO A 367 -2.88 -17.95 -23.00
CA PRO A 367 -4.09 -17.79 -23.80
C PRO A 367 -5.32 -18.50 -23.21
N GLY A 368 -6.47 -17.84 -23.24
CA GLY A 368 -7.76 -18.39 -22.77
C GLY A 368 -8.03 -18.21 -21.27
N THR A 369 -7.15 -17.51 -20.55
CA THR A 369 -7.37 -17.12 -19.14
C THR A 369 -7.56 -15.60 -19.02
N THR A 370 -7.87 -15.08 -17.83
CA THR A 370 -8.09 -13.64 -17.60
C THR A 370 -6.88 -13.00 -16.93
N GLY A 371 -6.40 -11.91 -17.52
CA GLY A 371 -5.40 -11.02 -16.96
C GLY A 371 -6.01 -9.87 -16.20
N VAL A 372 -5.31 -9.47 -15.14
CA VAL A 372 -5.60 -8.30 -14.33
C VAL A 372 -4.33 -7.46 -14.26
N LEU A 373 -4.46 -6.17 -14.54
CA LEU A 373 -3.41 -5.18 -14.37
C LEU A 373 -3.93 -4.10 -13.43
N GLN A 374 -3.19 -3.86 -12.36
CA GLN A 374 -3.37 -2.71 -11.48
C GLN A 374 -2.17 -1.78 -11.62
N ILE A 375 -2.44 -0.48 -11.73
CA ILE A 375 -1.41 0.54 -11.80
C ILE A 375 -1.77 1.74 -10.94
N SER A 376 -0.84 2.14 -10.08
CA SER A 376 -0.91 3.37 -9.29
C SER A 376 -0.36 4.55 -10.10
N ILE A 377 -1.19 5.56 -10.34
CA ILE A 377 -0.82 6.83 -10.97
C ILE A 377 -0.82 7.94 -9.90
N PRO A 378 0.37 8.42 -9.49
CA PRO A 378 0.49 9.46 -8.48
C PRO A 378 -0.24 10.76 -8.85
N LYS A 379 -0.93 11.37 -7.88
CA LYS A 379 -1.65 12.64 -8.07
C LYS A 379 -0.72 13.80 -8.40
N ASN A 380 0.50 13.79 -7.84
CA ASN A 380 1.51 14.80 -8.16
C ASN A 380 1.95 14.75 -9.64
N LEU A 381 2.12 13.55 -10.22
CA LEU A 381 2.39 13.36 -11.65
C LEU A 381 1.28 13.98 -12.52
N LEU A 382 0.00 13.76 -12.16
CA LEU A 382 -1.12 14.34 -12.87
C LEU A 382 -1.18 15.86 -12.72
N SER A 383 -1.03 16.36 -11.48
CA SER A 383 -1.09 17.80 -11.17
C SER A 383 -0.02 18.61 -11.93
N GLU A 384 1.22 18.11 -11.98
CA GLU A 384 2.31 18.75 -12.71
C GLU A 384 2.07 18.77 -14.23
N SER A 385 1.44 17.70 -14.74
CA SER A 385 1.06 17.58 -16.14
C SER A 385 -0.25 18.30 -16.49
N LYS A 386 -0.90 18.97 -15.51
CA LYS A 386 -2.25 19.55 -15.63
C LYS A 386 -3.28 18.54 -16.17
N ALA A 387 -3.11 17.28 -15.81
CA ALA A 387 -3.97 16.19 -16.20
C ALA A 387 -5.08 15.94 -15.19
N GLU A 388 -6.19 15.38 -15.66
CA GLU A 388 -7.32 14.96 -14.84
C GLU A 388 -7.55 13.46 -15.03
N ILE A 389 -7.94 12.76 -13.97
CA ILE A 389 -8.13 11.30 -13.99
C ILE A 389 -9.19 10.83 -15.00
N ASN A 390 -10.23 11.63 -15.21
CA ASN A 390 -11.29 11.38 -16.19
C ASN A 390 -10.80 11.52 -17.65
N LYS A 391 -9.64 12.14 -17.89
CA LYS A 391 -9.00 12.30 -19.21
C LYS A 391 -7.97 11.22 -19.51
N ILE A 392 -7.75 10.25 -18.63
CA ILE A 392 -6.86 9.13 -18.93
C ILE A 392 -7.49 8.26 -20.02
N LEU A 393 -6.68 7.89 -21.00
CA LEU A 393 -6.99 6.92 -22.04
C LEU A 393 -6.13 5.69 -21.81
N VAL A 394 -6.75 4.51 -21.80
CA VAL A 394 -6.03 3.24 -21.75
C VAL A 394 -6.33 2.44 -23.01
N THR A 395 -5.28 1.94 -23.66
CA THR A 395 -5.39 1.09 -24.84
C THR A 395 -4.73 -0.26 -24.62
N ILE A 396 -5.29 -1.29 -25.24
CA ILE A 396 -4.68 -2.61 -25.40
C ILE A 396 -4.55 -2.87 -26.90
N ASP A 397 -3.32 -3.03 -27.36
CA ASP A 397 -2.97 -3.23 -28.77
C ASP A 397 -3.61 -2.16 -29.69
N GLY A 398 -3.55 -0.90 -29.24
CA GLY A 398 -4.07 0.27 -29.97
C GLY A 398 -5.56 0.55 -29.79
N LYS A 399 -6.33 -0.38 -29.19
CA LYS A 399 -7.78 -0.21 -28.99
C LYS A 399 -8.09 0.29 -27.58
N GLU A 400 -8.95 1.30 -27.47
CA GLU A 400 -9.42 1.81 -26.17
C GLU A 400 -10.14 0.71 -25.38
N VAL A 401 -9.83 0.62 -24.09
CA VAL A 401 -10.47 -0.32 -23.15
C VAL A 401 -10.99 0.39 -21.91
N PRO A 402 -12.11 -0.06 -21.33
CA PRO A 402 -12.59 0.45 -20.06
C PRO A 402 -11.65 0.02 -18.92
N TYR A 403 -11.64 0.81 -17.86
CA TYR A 403 -10.92 0.52 -16.62
C TYR A 403 -11.73 0.98 -15.42
N ALA A 404 -11.53 0.32 -14.28
CA ALA A 404 -12.04 0.79 -12.99
C ALA A 404 -10.99 1.70 -12.33
N THR A 405 -11.44 2.66 -11.53
CA THR A 405 -10.56 3.56 -10.79
C THR A 405 -10.89 3.53 -9.31
N THR A 406 -9.87 3.47 -8.46
CA THR A 406 -9.98 3.69 -7.02
C THR A 406 -9.07 4.85 -6.63
N GLU A 407 -9.60 5.85 -5.95
CA GLU A 407 -8.82 6.98 -5.48
C GLU A 407 -8.23 6.68 -4.10
N THR A 408 -6.92 6.92 -3.93
CA THR A 408 -6.26 6.97 -2.62
C THR A 408 -5.90 8.40 -2.27
N THR A 409 -5.30 8.62 -1.12
CA THR A 409 -4.80 9.94 -0.73
C THR A 409 -3.72 10.43 -1.70
N GLN A 410 -2.83 9.55 -2.18
CA GLN A 410 -1.68 9.91 -3.01
C GLN A 410 -1.82 9.61 -4.50
N ALA A 411 -2.70 8.69 -4.89
CA ALA A 411 -2.74 8.18 -6.25
C ALA A 411 -4.15 7.83 -6.71
N TYR A 412 -4.27 7.58 -8.02
CA TYR A 412 -5.40 6.84 -8.58
C TYR A 412 -4.91 5.45 -8.97
N ILE A 413 -5.61 4.42 -8.52
CA ILE A 413 -5.34 3.03 -8.88
C ILE A 413 -6.28 2.66 -10.03
N LEU A 414 -5.71 2.39 -11.21
CA LEU A 414 -6.45 1.91 -12.36
C LEU A 414 -6.41 0.39 -12.36
N THR A 415 -7.57 -0.24 -12.48
CA THR A 415 -7.71 -1.70 -12.58
C THR A 415 -8.27 -2.07 -13.94
N LEU A 416 -7.55 -2.91 -14.66
CA LEU A 416 -7.87 -3.38 -15.99
C LEU A 416 -7.99 -4.89 -16.01
N ASN A 417 -9.08 -5.39 -16.60
CA ASN A 417 -9.25 -6.80 -16.90
C ASN A 417 -9.08 -6.99 -18.42
N TYR A 418 -8.36 -8.02 -18.83
CA TYR A 418 -8.10 -8.34 -20.23
C TYR A 418 -8.02 -9.86 -20.43
N GLY A 419 -8.17 -10.34 -21.66
CA GLY A 419 -7.89 -11.75 -21.96
C GLY A 419 -6.38 -11.98 -21.95
N HIS A 420 -5.87 -12.99 -21.27
CA HIS A 420 -4.45 -13.29 -21.33
C HIS A 420 -4.02 -13.64 -22.76
N SER A 421 -3.00 -12.96 -23.24
CA SER A 421 -2.16 -13.29 -24.38
C SER A 421 -0.92 -12.40 -24.31
N GLN A 422 -0.24 -12.14 -25.43
CA GLN A 422 0.77 -11.09 -25.47
C GLN A 422 0.10 -9.76 -25.82
N HIS A 423 0.23 -8.77 -24.94
CA HIS A 423 -0.40 -7.46 -25.12
C HIS A 423 0.58 -6.31 -24.89
N THR A 424 0.34 -5.22 -25.60
CA THR A 424 0.89 -3.91 -25.30
C THR A 424 -0.21 -3.04 -24.70
N ILE A 425 -0.09 -2.73 -23.41
CA ILE A 425 -0.98 -1.80 -22.71
C ILE A 425 -0.32 -0.43 -22.67
N ILE A 426 -1.03 0.61 -23.12
CA ILE A 426 -0.56 1.99 -23.08
C ILE A 426 -1.57 2.84 -22.30
N ILE A 427 -1.07 3.58 -21.32
CA ILE A 427 -1.86 4.49 -20.50
C ILE A 427 -1.38 5.91 -20.78
N TYR A 428 -2.19 6.66 -21.51
CA TYR A 428 -1.96 8.07 -21.76
C TYR A 428 -2.57 8.87 -20.61
N TYR A 429 -1.71 9.40 -19.74
CA TYR A 429 -2.14 10.18 -18.59
C TYR A 429 -2.35 11.67 -18.91
N VAL A 430 -2.01 12.10 -20.13
CA VAL A 430 -2.39 13.40 -20.70
C VAL A 430 -3.09 13.15 -22.02
N THR A 431 -4.27 13.73 -22.19
CA THR A 431 -5.00 13.75 -23.46
C THR A 431 -5.70 15.09 -23.63
N TYR A 432 -6.10 15.39 -24.87
CA TYR A 432 -6.78 16.62 -25.24
C TYR A 432 -8.11 16.31 -25.94
N PRO A 433 -9.15 17.12 -25.71
CA PRO A 433 -10.31 17.11 -26.58
C PRO A 433 -9.90 17.68 -27.94
N LEU A 434 -10.34 17.00 -29.01
CA LEU A 434 -10.14 17.42 -30.38
C LEU A 434 -11.50 17.59 -31.05
N ARG A 435 -11.70 18.74 -31.71
CA ARG A 435 -12.88 19.01 -32.53
C ARG A 435 -12.45 19.15 -33.97
N ILE A 436 -13.05 18.36 -34.86
CA ILE A 436 -12.78 18.42 -36.29
C ILE A 436 -14.03 18.92 -36.99
N LYS A 437 -13.93 20.10 -37.62
CA LYS A 437 -14.98 20.65 -38.46
C LYS A 437 -14.75 20.24 -39.90
N VAL A 438 -15.69 19.53 -40.48
CA VAL A 438 -15.65 19.14 -41.89
C VAL A 438 -16.58 20.05 -42.69
N THR A 439 -16.01 20.72 -43.70
CA THR A 439 -16.75 21.63 -44.56
C THR A 439 -16.58 21.28 -46.04
N SER A 440 -17.49 21.79 -46.87
CA SER A 440 -17.33 21.84 -48.32
C SER A 440 -16.38 22.98 -48.75
N ILE A 441 -16.13 23.09 -50.05
CA ILE A 441 -15.43 24.24 -50.66
C ILE A 441 -16.15 25.57 -50.48
N LEU A 442 -17.44 25.56 -50.13
CA LEU A 442 -18.22 26.77 -49.84
C LEU A 442 -18.35 27.06 -48.34
N ASN A 443 -17.52 26.43 -47.50
CA ASN A 443 -17.62 26.51 -46.04
C ASN A 443 -18.94 26.01 -45.45
N GLN A 444 -19.76 25.29 -46.23
CA GLN A 444 -20.96 24.62 -45.71
C GLN A 444 -20.54 23.42 -44.86
N PRO A 445 -21.07 23.26 -43.64
CA PRO A 445 -20.78 22.10 -42.80
C PRO A 445 -21.32 20.81 -43.42
N LEU A 446 -20.54 19.73 -43.34
CA LEU A 446 -20.90 18.42 -43.87
C LEU A 446 -21.24 17.48 -42.72
N ALA A 447 -22.52 17.15 -42.57
CA ALA A 447 -23.03 16.25 -41.53
C ALA A 447 -22.90 14.77 -41.92
N ASN A 448 -22.69 13.88 -40.95
CA ASN A 448 -22.48 12.44 -41.13
C ASN A 448 -21.24 12.06 -41.97
N ALA A 449 -20.23 12.93 -42.03
CA ALA A 449 -18.91 12.55 -42.51
C ALA A 449 -18.25 11.68 -41.45
N LYS A 450 -17.71 10.53 -41.86
CA LYS A 450 -16.92 9.66 -41.00
C LYS A 450 -15.53 10.26 -40.88
N VAL A 451 -15.08 10.50 -39.65
CA VAL A 451 -13.75 11.01 -39.35
C VAL A 451 -13.00 9.94 -38.56
N SER A 452 -11.89 9.47 -39.12
CA SER A 452 -11.01 8.48 -38.52
C SER A 452 -9.66 9.10 -38.20
N LEU A 453 -9.17 8.90 -36.97
CA LEU A 453 -7.84 9.31 -36.54
C LEU A 453 -6.95 8.08 -36.43
N SER A 454 -5.75 8.16 -36.97
CA SER A 454 -4.74 7.09 -36.91
C SER A 454 -3.43 7.70 -36.42
N GLY A 455 -3.00 7.34 -35.21
CA GLY A 455 -1.83 7.92 -34.55
C GLY A 455 -0.63 6.99 -34.42
N THR A 456 0.39 7.47 -33.74
CA THR A 456 1.49 6.63 -33.23
C THR A 456 0.95 5.58 -32.27
N ASP A 457 1.64 4.43 -32.15
CA ASP A 457 1.23 3.27 -31.33
C ASP A 457 -0.09 2.59 -31.76
N HIS A 458 -0.49 2.75 -33.03
CA HIS A 458 -1.69 2.12 -33.60
C HIS A 458 -3.01 2.52 -32.91
N VAL A 459 -3.04 3.69 -32.27
CA VAL A 459 -4.28 4.21 -31.69
C VAL A 459 -5.20 4.68 -32.82
N GLU A 460 -6.42 4.16 -32.81
CA GLU A 460 -7.45 4.47 -33.80
C GLU A 460 -8.69 5.06 -33.11
N PHE A 461 -9.16 6.20 -33.62
CA PHE A 461 -10.44 6.78 -33.19
C PHE A 461 -11.37 6.94 -34.38
N ASN A 462 -12.67 6.82 -34.14
CA ASN A 462 -13.69 7.05 -35.16
C ASN A 462 -14.82 7.89 -34.58
N SER A 463 -15.29 8.87 -35.34
CA SER A 463 -16.43 9.71 -34.99
C SER A 463 -17.17 10.12 -36.26
N PHE A 464 -18.40 10.60 -36.13
CA PHE A 464 -19.18 11.14 -37.24
C PHE A 464 -19.48 12.60 -36.98
N THR A 465 -19.48 13.41 -38.04
CA THR A 465 -19.82 14.82 -37.90
C THR A 465 -21.31 15.01 -37.61
N ASP A 466 -21.60 15.96 -36.71
CA ASP A 466 -22.96 16.41 -36.42
C ASP A 466 -23.54 17.32 -37.53
N ASN A 467 -24.74 17.86 -37.32
CA ASN A 467 -25.39 18.77 -38.27
C ASN A 467 -24.63 20.08 -38.52
N ASN A 468 -23.72 20.45 -37.61
CA ASN A 468 -22.84 21.61 -37.73
C ASN A 468 -21.47 21.24 -38.33
N GLY A 469 -21.30 19.99 -38.78
CA GLY A 469 -20.09 19.48 -39.41
C GLY A 469 -18.99 19.12 -38.41
N TYR A 470 -19.29 19.01 -37.11
CA TYR A 470 -18.28 18.74 -36.09
C TYR A 470 -18.24 17.27 -35.69
N ALA A 471 -17.06 16.66 -35.77
CA ALA A 471 -16.73 15.40 -35.13
C ALA A 471 -15.94 15.67 -33.83
N TYR A 472 -16.30 14.97 -32.75
CA TYR A 472 -15.73 15.17 -31.42
C TYR A 472 -14.97 13.94 -30.96
N PHE A 473 -13.76 14.17 -30.44
CA PHE A 473 -12.92 13.16 -29.80
C PHE A 473 -12.52 13.67 -28.42
N GLN A 474 -12.93 12.99 -27.36
CA GLN A 474 -12.77 13.51 -26.00
C GLN A 474 -11.34 13.33 -25.45
N LYS A 475 -10.66 12.25 -25.85
CA LYS A 475 -9.38 11.82 -25.28
C LYS A 475 -8.38 11.48 -26.39
N VAL A 476 -7.77 12.49 -26.99
CA VAL A 476 -6.72 12.27 -28.00
C VAL A 476 -5.35 12.52 -27.35
N PRO A 477 -4.44 11.53 -27.31
CA PRO A 477 -3.12 11.75 -26.73
C PRO A 477 -2.28 12.70 -27.60
N PRO A 478 -1.25 13.33 -27.03
CA PRO A 478 -0.33 14.15 -27.82
C PRO A 478 0.40 13.30 -28.87
N GLY A 479 0.61 13.85 -30.08
CA GLY A 479 1.36 13.17 -31.13
C GLY A 479 0.96 13.57 -32.55
N ASN A 480 1.58 12.93 -33.54
CA ASN A 480 1.22 13.08 -34.94
C ASN A 480 0.08 12.12 -35.30
N PHE A 481 -0.96 12.64 -35.93
CA PHE A 481 -2.13 11.88 -36.38
C PHE A 481 -2.42 12.10 -37.85
N THR A 482 -2.79 11.03 -38.53
CA THR A 482 -3.42 11.09 -39.85
C THR A 482 -4.93 11.05 -39.68
N ILE A 483 -5.59 12.15 -40.06
CA ILE A 483 -7.03 12.29 -40.13
C ILE A 483 -7.49 11.81 -41.49
N ASN A 484 -8.35 10.81 -41.54
CA ASN A 484 -9.02 10.34 -42.75
C ASN A 484 -10.50 10.70 -42.65
N ILE A 485 -11.00 11.42 -43.64
CA ILE A 485 -12.40 11.80 -43.72
C ILE A 485 -13.04 11.06 -44.89
N GLU A 486 -14.17 10.42 -44.64
CA GLU A 486 -15.00 9.79 -45.65
C GLU A 486 -16.38 10.45 -45.64
N TYR A 487 -16.78 11.02 -46.77
CA TYR A 487 -18.09 11.64 -46.94
C TYR A 487 -18.74 11.20 -48.24
N LYS A 488 -19.73 10.32 -48.12
CA LYS A 488 -20.52 9.81 -49.27
C LYS A 488 -19.66 9.31 -50.44
N GLY A 489 -18.59 8.57 -50.12
CA GLY A 489 -17.64 7.98 -51.09
C GLY A 489 -16.49 8.90 -51.52
N LEU A 490 -16.42 10.12 -51.00
CA LEU A 490 -15.28 11.02 -51.15
C LEU A 490 -14.34 10.88 -49.96
N TYR A 491 -13.04 10.98 -50.21
CA TYR A 491 -12.00 10.80 -49.20
C TYR A 491 -11.07 12.02 -49.16
N GLU A 492 -10.69 12.42 -47.95
CA GLU A 492 -9.68 13.45 -47.70
C GLU A 492 -8.76 12.98 -46.58
N THR A 493 -7.47 13.28 -46.68
CA THR A 493 -6.48 12.88 -45.67
C THR A 493 -5.60 14.06 -45.28
N GLN A 494 -5.45 14.31 -43.98
CA GLN A 494 -4.60 15.37 -43.45
C GLN A 494 -3.77 14.86 -42.27
N THR A 495 -2.50 15.25 -42.21
CA THR A 495 -1.65 15.00 -41.04
C THR A 495 -1.64 16.22 -40.12
N VAL A 496 -1.80 16.00 -38.82
CA VAL A 496 -1.83 17.04 -37.79
C VAL A 496 -0.96 16.62 -36.61
N ASN A 497 -0.35 17.59 -35.93
CA ASN A 497 0.33 17.36 -34.66
C ASN A 497 -0.57 17.90 -33.55
N ILE A 498 -1.00 17.02 -32.65
CA ILE A 498 -1.86 17.36 -31.52
C ILE A 498 -0.97 17.52 -30.29
N GLY A 499 -0.92 18.73 -29.73
CA GLY A 499 -0.19 19.00 -28.49
C GLY A 499 -1.00 19.75 -27.43
N LYS A 500 -2.24 20.12 -27.76
CA LYS A 500 -3.17 20.86 -26.90
C LYS A 500 -4.60 20.66 -27.39
N GLU A 501 -5.56 21.26 -26.69
CA GLU A 501 -6.93 21.39 -27.21
C GLU A 501 -6.92 22.20 -28.51
N GLU A 502 -7.50 21.62 -29.56
CA GLU A 502 -7.52 22.21 -30.90
C GLU A 502 -8.87 22.00 -31.60
N GLU A 503 -9.24 22.99 -32.40
CA GLU A 503 -10.30 22.87 -33.40
C GLU A 503 -9.65 22.92 -34.78
N ILE A 504 -9.81 21.85 -35.56
CA ILE A 504 -9.21 21.70 -36.88
C ILE A 504 -10.33 21.75 -37.91
N THR A 505 -10.23 22.65 -38.89
CA THR A 505 -11.18 22.72 -40.01
C THR A 505 -10.57 22.07 -41.25
N ILE A 506 -11.29 21.11 -41.83
CA ILE A 506 -10.87 20.38 -43.02
C ILE A 506 -11.95 20.53 -44.09
N SER A 507 -11.55 21.02 -45.26
CA SER A 507 -12.46 21.22 -46.39
C SER A 507 -12.32 20.05 -47.37
N ILE A 508 -13.43 19.38 -47.67
CA ILE A 508 -13.50 18.40 -48.75
C ILE A 508 -13.82 19.14 -50.05
N ALA A 509 -13.14 18.77 -51.14
CA ALA A 509 -13.34 19.30 -52.49
C ALA A 509 -14.68 18.86 -53.13
N ALA A 510 -15.79 19.10 -52.43
CA ALA A 510 -17.14 18.71 -52.80
C ALA A 510 -18.17 19.76 -52.36
N MET A 511 -19.34 19.75 -52.97
CA MET A 511 -20.52 20.50 -52.55
C MET A 511 -21.67 19.52 -52.32
N ASP A 512 -22.40 19.62 -51.20
CA ASP A 512 -23.63 18.84 -51.00
C ASP A 512 -24.84 19.63 -51.53
N LEU A 513 -25.34 19.23 -52.69
CA LEU A 513 -26.53 19.81 -53.30
C LEU A 513 -27.69 18.81 -53.15
N PHE A 514 -28.68 19.14 -52.33
CA PHE A 514 -29.86 18.31 -52.05
C PHE A 514 -29.55 16.88 -51.57
N GLY A 515 -28.50 16.70 -50.76
CA GLY A 515 -28.12 15.38 -50.24
C GLY A 515 -27.23 14.57 -51.18
N THR A 516 -26.87 15.10 -52.36
CA THR A 516 -25.93 14.47 -53.28
C THR A 516 -24.59 15.21 -53.28
N PRO A 517 -23.46 14.52 -53.02
CA PRO A 517 -22.14 15.13 -53.08
C PRO A 517 -21.77 15.32 -54.55
N LEU A 518 -21.44 16.55 -54.94
CA LEU A 518 -20.92 16.88 -56.26
C LEU A 518 -19.44 17.23 -56.15
N THR A 519 -18.61 16.55 -56.93
CA THR A 519 -17.19 16.89 -57.10
C THR A 519 -17.04 18.22 -57.86
N THR A 520 -15.89 18.87 -57.73
CA THR A 520 -15.57 20.11 -58.47
C THR A 520 -15.83 19.99 -59.97
N MET A 521 -15.50 18.84 -60.59
CA MET A 521 -15.76 18.60 -62.01
C MET A 521 -17.26 18.52 -62.34
N GLN A 522 -18.06 17.87 -61.48
CA GLN A 522 -19.51 17.82 -61.65
C GLN A 522 -20.15 19.20 -61.47
N ILE A 523 -19.66 19.99 -60.51
CA ILE A 523 -20.10 21.38 -60.28
C ILE A 523 -19.80 22.24 -61.51
N ILE A 524 -18.57 22.19 -62.04
CA ILE A 524 -18.19 22.92 -63.26
C ILE A 524 -19.07 22.49 -64.44
N THR A 525 -19.29 21.18 -64.60
CA THR A 525 -20.15 20.64 -65.67
C THR A 525 -21.58 21.16 -65.56
N LEU A 526 -22.17 21.15 -64.36
CA LEU A 526 -23.50 21.68 -64.10
C LEU A 526 -23.56 23.20 -64.32
N ALA A 527 -22.54 23.95 -63.93
CA ALA A 527 -22.46 25.39 -64.13
C ALA A 527 -22.40 25.74 -65.63
N ILE A 528 -21.57 25.03 -66.41
CA ILE A 528 -21.51 25.19 -67.88
C ILE A 528 -22.86 24.86 -68.50
N LEU A 529 -23.49 23.75 -68.09
CA LEU A 529 -24.80 23.34 -68.58
C LEU A 529 -25.87 24.42 -68.30
N LEU A 530 -25.88 24.99 -67.08
CA LEU A 530 -26.76 26.08 -66.69
C LEU A 530 -26.54 27.34 -67.54
N ILE A 531 -25.29 27.72 -67.78
CA ILE A 531 -24.96 28.88 -68.65
C ILE A 531 -25.48 28.65 -70.07
N VAL A 532 -25.30 27.45 -70.63
CA VAL A 532 -25.79 27.09 -71.97
C VAL A 532 -27.32 27.14 -72.02
N ILE A 533 -28.02 26.60 -71.01
CA ILE A 533 -29.48 26.66 -70.92
C ILE A 533 -29.95 28.11 -70.85
N LEU A 534 -29.33 28.94 -70.00
CA LEU A 534 -29.68 30.34 -69.83
C LEU A 534 -29.48 31.13 -71.12
N ALA A 535 -28.35 30.92 -71.81
CA ALA A 535 -28.07 31.55 -73.10
C ALA A 535 -29.10 31.13 -74.16
N THR A 536 -29.52 29.86 -74.16
CA THR A 536 -30.55 29.34 -75.08
C THR A 536 -31.92 29.96 -74.79
N VAL A 537 -32.33 30.04 -73.52
CA VAL A 537 -33.58 30.67 -73.10
C VAL A 537 -33.59 32.17 -73.43
N LEU A 538 -32.51 32.89 -73.14
CA LEU A 538 -32.36 34.30 -73.51
C LEU A 538 -32.49 34.48 -75.03
N THR A 539 -31.82 33.64 -75.82
CA THR A 539 -31.91 33.66 -77.28
C THR A 539 -33.34 33.44 -77.76
N LEU A 540 -34.11 32.52 -77.14
CA LEU A 540 -35.52 32.29 -77.45
C LEU A 540 -36.41 33.48 -77.07
N ILE A 541 -36.19 34.10 -75.90
CA ILE A 541 -36.91 35.30 -75.45
C ILE A 541 -36.65 36.47 -76.40
N PHE A 542 -35.40 36.72 -76.77
CA PHE A 542 -35.04 37.77 -77.72
C PHE A 542 -35.65 37.52 -79.10
N LYS A 543 -35.66 36.26 -79.59
CA LYS A 543 -36.36 35.90 -80.83
C LYS A 543 -37.86 36.13 -80.75
N LYS A 544 -38.52 35.83 -79.63
CA LYS A 544 -39.95 36.05 -79.43
C LYS A 544 -40.29 37.54 -79.37
N LYS A 545 -39.51 38.35 -78.64
CA LYS A 545 -39.70 39.81 -78.54
C LYS A 545 -39.51 40.51 -79.89
N LYS A 546 -38.59 40.02 -80.73
CA LYS A 546 -38.41 40.53 -82.10
C LYS A 546 -39.65 40.28 -82.97
N ARG A 547 -40.40 39.19 -82.75
CA ARG A 547 -41.63 38.87 -83.48
C ARG A 547 -42.85 39.68 -83.02
N THR A 548 -42.84 40.29 -81.85
CA THR A 548 -43.94 41.17 -81.37
C THR A 548 -43.71 42.66 -81.65
N LEU A 549 -42.52 43.05 -82.12
CA LEU A 549 -42.17 44.43 -82.50
C LEU A 549 -42.17 44.66 -84.02
N THR A 550 -42.37 43.61 -84.81
CA THR A 550 -42.69 43.63 -86.25
C THR A 550 -44.11 43.16 -86.43
#